data_AF-A0A7M2V9K9-F1
#
_entry.id   AF-A0A7M2V9K9-F1
#
_cell.length_a   1.000
_cell.length_b   1.000
_cell.length_c   1.000
_cell.angle_alpha   90.00
_cell.angle_beta   90.00
_cell.angle_gamma   90.00
#
_symmetry.space_group_name_H-M   'P 1'
#
loop_
_entity.id
_entity.type
_entity.pdbx_description
1 polymer ?
#
loop_
_entity_poly.entity_id
_entity_poly.type
_entity_poly.pdbx_seq_one_letter_code
_entity_poly.pdbx_strand_id
1 'polypeptide(L)'
;MAYIAKTPLAYVGQSVGNGQCVAYTQKAANMPRTVAWKRGELVKGNMTIAPGTAIATFDADGRYGNHTDGRSHAAIYLGQDASGIQVLDQWVGRNRDSQGRLVVAPKPVSERTIKFLKTPRIENNGDNYYVVE
;
A
#
# COMPACT_ATOMS: atom_id res chain seq x y z
N MET A 1 1.41 -16.26 -7.61
CA MET A 1 2.86 -16.09 -7.35
C MET A 1 3.05 -14.65 -6.92
N ALA A 2 3.58 -14.42 -5.71
CA ALA A 2 3.69 -13.08 -5.16
C ALA A 2 4.75 -12.23 -5.88
N TYR A 3 4.50 -10.92 -5.98
CA TYR A 3 5.51 -9.96 -6.43
C TYR A 3 6.39 -9.52 -5.25
N ILE A 4 7.70 -9.67 -5.36
CA ILE A 4 8.64 -9.36 -4.27
C ILE A 4 9.66 -8.33 -4.73
N ALA A 5 9.68 -7.18 -4.07
CA ALA A 5 10.70 -6.16 -4.23
C ALA A 5 12.01 -6.61 -3.58
N LYS A 6 13.10 -6.62 -4.35
CA LYS A 6 14.43 -7.02 -3.84
C LYS A 6 15.10 -5.94 -2.98
N THR A 7 14.86 -4.67 -3.31
CA THR A 7 15.50 -3.52 -2.66
C THR A 7 14.47 -2.43 -2.33
N PRO A 8 13.41 -2.73 -1.57
CA PRO A 8 12.29 -1.79 -1.38
C PRO A 8 12.69 -0.53 -0.59
N LEU A 9 13.71 -0.63 0.28
CA LEU A 9 14.27 0.47 1.07
C LEU A 9 15.05 1.49 0.23
N ALA A 10 15.49 1.15 -0.98
CA ALA A 10 16.27 2.05 -1.83
C ALA A 10 15.49 3.30 -2.27
N TYR A 11 14.17 3.28 -2.11
CA TYR A 11 13.28 4.38 -2.49
C TYR A 11 12.88 5.27 -1.32
N VAL A 12 13.26 4.95 -0.09
CA VAL A 12 12.89 5.73 1.11
C VAL A 12 13.31 7.20 0.94
N GLY A 13 12.40 8.12 1.24
CA GLY A 13 12.58 9.56 1.06
C GLY A 13 12.34 10.06 -0.36
N GLN A 14 12.09 9.18 -1.33
CA GLN A 14 11.84 9.55 -2.73
C GLN A 14 10.34 9.50 -3.05
N SER A 15 9.90 10.36 -3.97
CA SER A 15 8.59 10.24 -4.61
C SER A 15 8.76 9.50 -5.94
N VAL A 16 8.28 8.26 -6.00
CA VAL A 16 8.45 7.39 -7.16
C VAL A 16 7.32 7.60 -8.17
N GLY A 17 7.66 7.76 -9.46
CA GLY A 17 6.69 7.94 -10.53
C GLY A 17 5.81 9.18 -10.29
N ASN A 18 4.49 8.99 -10.23
CA ASN A 18 3.52 10.07 -10.01
C ASN A 18 3.20 10.32 -8.52
N GLY A 19 3.97 9.75 -7.58
CA GLY A 19 3.76 9.90 -6.13
C GLY A 19 2.63 9.05 -5.55
N GLN A 20 1.93 8.25 -6.36
CA GLN A 20 0.87 7.36 -5.90
C GLN A 20 1.43 6.03 -5.38
N CYS A 21 0.70 5.39 -4.47
CA CYS A 21 1.08 4.11 -3.85
C CYS A 21 1.38 3.00 -4.89
N VAL A 22 0.53 2.88 -5.91
CA VAL A 22 0.68 1.92 -7.02
C VAL A 22 1.97 2.14 -7.80
N ALA A 23 2.35 3.38 -8.07
CA ALA A 23 3.55 3.68 -8.86
C ALA A 23 4.83 3.19 -8.15
N TYR A 24 4.86 3.32 -6.82
CA TYR A 24 5.95 2.78 -6.01
C TYR A 24 5.98 1.25 -6.06
N THR A 25 4.87 0.56 -5.75
CA THR A 25 4.86 -0.90 -5.69
C THR A 25 5.19 -1.53 -7.05
N GLN A 26 4.63 -0.99 -8.14
CA GLN A 26 4.95 -1.42 -9.50
C GLN A 26 6.44 -1.31 -9.81
N LYS A 27 7.06 -0.18 -9.44
CA LYS A 27 8.47 0.04 -9.69
C LYS A 27 9.35 -0.85 -8.82
N ALA A 28 9.04 -0.95 -7.53
CA ALA A 28 9.87 -1.67 -6.55
C ALA A 28 9.83 -3.20 -6.75
N ALA A 29 8.66 -3.76 -7.07
CA ALA A 29 8.47 -5.20 -7.23
C ALA A 29 8.31 -5.65 -8.70
N ASN A 30 8.56 -4.75 -9.67
CA ASN A 30 8.42 -4.99 -11.11
C ASN A 30 7.05 -5.59 -11.49
N MET A 31 5.98 -5.01 -10.93
CA MET A 31 4.62 -5.54 -11.07
C MET A 31 3.98 -5.12 -12.39
N PRO A 32 3.02 -5.90 -12.93
CA PRO A 32 2.24 -5.50 -14.10
C PRO A 32 1.28 -4.34 -13.76
N ARG A 33 0.53 -3.90 -14.78
CA ARG A 33 -0.59 -2.97 -14.59
C ARG A 33 -1.62 -3.55 -13.62
N THR A 34 -2.27 -2.68 -12.84
CA THR A 34 -3.24 -3.06 -11.79
C THR A 34 -4.39 -3.94 -12.28
N VAL A 35 -4.75 -3.86 -13.57
CA VAL A 35 -5.77 -4.71 -14.20
C VAL A 35 -5.43 -6.21 -14.16
N ALA A 36 -4.15 -6.54 -14.04
CA ALA A 36 -3.67 -7.92 -13.98
C ALA A 36 -3.56 -8.42 -12.54
N TRP A 37 -3.68 -7.55 -11.54
CA TRP A 37 -3.52 -7.90 -10.13
C TRP A 37 -4.70 -8.70 -9.64
N LYS A 38 -4.41 -9.77 -8.90
CA LYS A 38 -5.39 -10.63 -8.26
C LYS A 38 -5.17 -10.65 -6.76
N ARG A 39 -6.28 -10.76 -6.03
CA ARG A 39 -6.27 -11.00 -4.58
C ARG A 39 -5.68 -12.37 -4.30
N GLY A 40 -4.53 -12.40 -3.62
CA GLY A 40 -3.93 -13.59 -3.04
C GLY A 40 -4.31 -13.81 -1.59
N GLU A 41 -3.36 -14.35 -0.81
CA GLU A 41 -3.54 -14.66 0.61
C GLU A 41 -3.75 -13.39 1.47
N LEU A 42 -4.54 -13.53 2.53
CA LEU A 42 -4.71 -12.50 3.55
C LEU A 42 -3.38 -12.28 4.30
N VAL A 43 -2.99 -11.02 4.48
CA VAL A 43 -1.73 -10.68 5.16
C VAL A 43 -1.82 -10.91 6.67
N LYS A 44 -2.92 -10.45 7.28
CA LYS A 44 -3.10 -10.50 8.73
C LYS A 44 -2.98 -11.93 9.28
N GLY A 45 -2.03 -12.12 10.19
CA GLY A 45 -1.74 -13.41 10.83
C GLY A 45 -0.89 -14.36 10.00
N ASN A 46 -0.59 -14.03 8.74
CA ASN A 46 0.26 -14.86 7.89
C ASN A 46 1.74 -14.47 8.05
N MET A 47 2.41 -15.14 8.97
CA MET A 47 3.84 -14.91 9.26
C MET A 47 4.79 -15.54 8.23
N THR A 48 4.28 -16.19 7.18
CA THR A 48 5.10 -16.82 6.13
C THR A 48 5.40 -15.87 4.96
N ILE A 49 4.74 -14.72 4.90
CA ILE A 49 4.94 -13.71 3.85
C ILE A 49 6.35 -13.13 3.97
N ALA A 50 7.10 -13.19 2.87
CA ALA A 50 8.45 -12.64 2.81
C ALA A 50 8.43 -11.09 2.84
N PRO A 51 9.32 -10.44 3.61
CA PRO A 51 9.58 -9.01 3.46
C PRO A 51 9.91 -8.64 2.00
N GLY A 52 9.40 -7.50 1.55
CA GLY A 52 9.45 -7.07 0.15
C GLY A 52 8.22 -7.47 -0.67
N THR A 53 7.33 -8.32 -0.14
CA THR A 53 6.11 -8.73 -0.86
C THR A 53 5.18 -7.55 -1.10
N ALA A 54 4.67 -7.41 -2.32
CA ALA A 54 3.64 -6.43 -2.65
C ALA A 54 2.29 -6.87 -2.09
N ILE A 55 1.64 -5.95 -1.38
CA ILE A 55 0.33 -6.16 -0.78
C ILE A 55 -0.61 -5.02 -1.20
N ALA A 56 -1.91 -5.32 -1.27
CA ALA A 56 -2.91 -4.32 -1.63
C ALA A 56 -4.27 -4.63 -1.00
N THR A 57 -5.11 -3.60 -0.97
CA THR A 57 -6.56 -3.75 -0.80
C THR A 57 -7.20 -4.19 -2.11
N PHE A 58 -8.25 -5.01 -2.04
CA PHE A 58 -8.99 -5.47 -3.21
C PHE A 58 -10.50 -5.30 -2.98
N ASP A 59 -11.24 -5.03 -4.06
CA ASP A 59 -12.71 -4.96 -4.06
C ASP A 59 -13.33 -6.34 -3.84
N ALA A 60 -14.64 -6.39 -3.55
CA ALA A 60 -15.34 -7.64 -3.24
C ALA A 60 -15.16 -8.74 -4.32
N ASP A 61 -14.99 -8.33 -5.58
CA ASP A 61 -14.77 -9.22 -6.74
C ASP A 61 -13.32 -9.73 -6.86
N GLY A 62 -12.43 -9.36 -5.94
CA GLY A 62 -11.02 -9.76 -5.91
C GLY A 62 -10.10 -8.97 -6.84
N ARG A 63 -10.58 -7.87 -7.43
CA ARG A 63 -9.78 -6.98 -8.29
C ARG A 63 -9.32 -5.74 -7.54
N TYR A 64 -8.23 -5.14 -8.03
CA TYR A 64 -7.77 -3.86 -7.51
C TYR A 64 -8.66 -2.73 -8.03
N GLY A 65 -9.45 -2.12 -7.15
CA GLY A 65 -10.46 -1.12 -7.52
C GLY A 65 -9.93 0.23 -8.01
N ASN A 66 -8.66 0.57 -7.72
CA ASN A 66 -8.04 1.85 -8.06
C ASN A 66 -8.87 3.08 -7.65
N HIS A 67 -9.56 2.99 -6.50
CA HIS A 67 -10.38 4.07 -5.97
C HIS A 67 -9.53 5.22 -5.43
N THR A 68 -9.94 6.46 -5.71
CA THR A 68 -9.25 7.68 -5.23
C THR A 68 -9.84 8.24 -3.93
N ASP A 69 -10.84 7.58 -3.37
CA ASP A 69 -11.58 7.96 -2.16
C ASP A 69 -11.03 7.32 -0.86
N GLY A 70 -9.92 6.59 -0.97
CA GLY A 70 -9.30 5.84 0.13
C GLY A 70 -9.61 4.34 0.12
N ARG A 71 -10.54 3.85 -0.72
CA ARG A 71 -10.83 2.41 -0.74
C ARG A 71 -9.73 1.54 -1.38
N SER A 72 -8.75 2.15 -2.05
CA SER A 72 -7.65 1.44 -2.68
C SER A 72 -6.27 1.90 -2.21
N HIS A 73 -5.43 0.94 -1.87
CA HIS A 73 -4.05 1.17 -1.49
C HIS A 73 -3.16 -0.03 -1.81
N ALA A 74 -1.91 0.23 -2.12
CA ALA A 74 -0.88 -0.78 -2.36
C ALA A 74 0.40 -0.40 -1.62
N ALA A 75 1.07 -1.38 -1.03
CA ALA A 75 2.28 -1.16 -0.25
C ALA A 75 3.26 -2.32 -0.41
N ILE A 76 4.50 -2.12 0.05
CA ILE A 76 5.48 -3.20 0.18
C ILE A 76 5.53 -3.63 1.64
N TYR A 77 5.25 -4.91 1.90
CA TYR A 77 5.29 -5.53 3.22
C TYR A 77 6.71 -5.60 3.78
N LEU A 78 6.91 -5.19 5.03
CA LEU A 78 8.17 -5.37 5.77
C LEU A 78 8.02 -6.42 6.88
N GLY A 79 6.83 -6.52 7.47
CA GLY A 79 6.55 -7.37 8.62
C GLY A 79 5.15 -7.11 9.16
N GLN A 80 4.77 -7.84 10.20
CA GLN A 80 3.58 -7.56 10.97
C GLN A 80 3.79 -7.97 12.43
N ASP A 81 3.09 -7.29 13.32
CA ASP A 81 3.02 -7.61 14.75
C ASP A 81 1.59 -7.38 15.27
N ALA A 82 1.39 -7.45 16.58
CA ALA A 82 0.07 -7.24 17.19
C ALA A 82 -0.52 -5.83 16.91
N SER A 83 0.30 -4.84 16.56
CA SER A 83 -0.16 -3.48 16.27
C SER A 83 -0.67 -3.30 14.83
N GLY A 84 -0.17 -4.09 13.89
CA GLY A 84 -0.53 -3.96 12.48
C GLY A 84 0.54 -4.50 11.53
N ILE A 85 0.41 -4.08 10.27
CA ILE A 85 1.33 -4.42 9.19
C ILE A 85 2.35 -3.29 9.05
N GLN A 86 3.64 -3.59 9.17
CA GLN A 86 4.71 -2.64 8.83
C GLN A 86 4.93 -2.67 7.31
N VAL A 87 4.86 -1.49 6.70
CA VAL A 87 4.94 -1.35 5.24
C VAL A 87 5.82 -0.17 4.84
N LEU A 88 6.29 -0.22 3.59
CA LEU A 88 6.70 0.95 2.84
C LEU A 88 5.60 1.33 1.87
N ASP A 89 5.21 2.59 1.90
CA ASP A 89 4.28 3.16 0.93
C ASP A 89 4.56 4.64 0.69
N GLN A 90 3.91 5.16 -0.34
CA GLN A 90 3.87 6.59 -0.65
C GLN A 90 2.45 6.96 -1.05
N TRP A 91 2.06 8.22 -0.88
CA TRP A 91 0.77 8.69 -1.38
C TRP A 91 0.77 10.20 -1.62
N VAL A 92 -0.14 10.65 -2.47
CA VAL A 92 -0.40 12.08 -2.64
C VAL A 92 -1.59 12.46 -1.77
N GLY A 93 -1.31 13.09 -0.62
CA GLY A 93 -2.35 13.61 0.27
C GLY A 93 -2.95 14.90 -0.27
N ARG A 94 -4.28 15.05 -0.17
CA ARG A 94 -4.96 16.34 -0.31
C ARG A 94 -5.44 16.76 1.07
N ASN A 95 -4.80 17.79 1.61
CA ASN A 95 -5.14 18.35 2.92
C ASN A 95 -5.67 19.78 2.73
N ARG A 96 -6.29 20.34 3.78
CA ARG A 96 -6.56 21.78 3.82
C ARG A 96 -5.49 22.46 4.66
N ASP A 97 -4.97 23.60 4.19
CA ASP A 97 -4.11 24.45 5.03
C ASP A 97 -4.93 25.18 6.11
N SER A 98 -4.25 25.98 6.94
CA SER A 98 -4.88 26.81 7.98
C SER A 98 -5.88 27.83 7.43
N GLN A 99 -5.86 28.09 6.12
CA GLN A 99 -6.78 28.99 5.42
C GLN A 99 -7.90 28.23 4.68
N GLY A 100 -7.99 26.90 4.88
CA GLY A 100 -9.00 26.06 4.26
C GLY A 100 -8.74 25.72 2.79
N ARG A 101 -7.59 26.11 2.21
CA ARG A 101 -7.26 25.84 0.80
C ARG A 101 -6.79 24.41 0.64
N LEU A 102 -7.20 23.76 -0.44
CA LEU A 102 -6.69 22.43 -0.77
C LEU A 102 -5.20 22.53 -1.15
N VAL A 103 -4.37 21.86 -0.37
CA VAL A 103 -2.94 21.70 -0.63
C VAL A 103 -2.65 20.24 -0.94
N VAL A 104 -1.94 20.02 -2.04
CA VAL A 104 -1.43 18.72 -2.44
C VAL A 104 -0.08 18.54 -1.76
N ALA A 105 0.00 17.61 -0.81
CA ALA A 105 1.23 17.29 -0.10
C ALA A 105 1.64 15.85 -0.45
N PRO A 106 2.70 15.66 -1.26
CA PRO A 106 3.24 14.33 -1.49
C PRO A 106 3.84 13.80 -0.18
N LYS A 107 3.55 12.54 0.11
CA LYS A 107 4.24 11.76 1.13
C LYS A 107 5.17 10.80 0.39
N PRO A 108 6.50 11.04 0.42
CA PRO A 108 7.44 10.15 -0.24
C PRO A 108 7.43 8.76 0.41
N VAL A 109 8.11 7.80 -0.20
CA VAL A 109 8.23 6.45 0.34
C VAL A 109 8.77 6.54 1.76
N SER A 110 8.00 6.05 2.71
CA SER A 110 8.35 6.03 4.12
C SER A 110 7.76 4.80 4.78
N GLU A 111 8.36 4.38 5.88
CA GLU A 111 7.81 3.30 6.69
C GLU A 111 6.60 3.79 7.47
N ARG A 112 5.54 2.99 7.51
CA ARG A 112 4.42 3.19 8.43
C ARG A 112 3.77 1.89 8.85
N THR A 113 3.02 1.96 9.94
CA THR A 113 2.19 0.84 10.42
C THR A 113 0.74 1.03 9.97
N ILE A 114 0.21 0.07 9.22
CA ILE A 114 -1.21 -0.05 8.92
C ILE A 114 -1.86 -0.85 10.06
N LYS A 115 -2.59 -0.16 10.92
CA LYS A 115 -3.11 -0.75 12.17
C LYS A 115 -4.21 -1.78 11.90
N PHE A 116 -4.27 -2.83 12.73
CA PHE A 116 -5.41 -3.76 12.77
C PHE A 116 -6.61 -3.13 13.49
N LEU A 117 -7.17 -2.06 12.91
CA LEU A 117 -8.29 -1.32 13.47
C LEU A 117 -9.37 -1.15 12.41
N LYS A 118 -10.64 -1.33 12.83
CA LYS A 118 -11.79 -0.93 12.01
C LYS A 118 -11.80 0.59 11.87
N THR A 119 -11.30 1.08 10.74
CA THR A 119 -11.32 2.49 10.37
C THR A 119 -12.34 2.73 9.26
N PRO A 120 -12.98 3.91 9.19
CA PRO A 120 -13.87 4.26 8.09
C PRO A 120 -13.14 4.30 6.74
N ARG A 121 -11.82 4.52 6.78
CA ARG A 121 -10.89 4.51 5.64
C ARG A 121 -10.27 3.13 5.50
N ILE A 122 -10.62 2.39 4.44
CA ILE A 122 -10.22 0.99 4.22
C ILE A 122 -8.70 0.86 4.07
N GLU A 123 -8.04 1.86 3.47
CA GLU A 123 -6.58 1.92 3.31
C GLU A 123 -5.79 2.03 4.61
N ASN A 124 -6.47 2.26 5.74
CA ASN A 124 -5.84 2.30 7.06
C ASN A 124 -6.24 1.12 7.94
N ASN A 125 -7.00 0.16 7.39
CA ASN A 125 -7.40 -1.04 8.07
C ASN A 125 -6.54 -2.22 7.59
N GLY A 126 -5.59 -2.64 8.43
CA GLY A 126 -4.70 -3.76 8.19
C GLY A 126 -5.43 -5.10 7.99
N ASP A 127 -6.70 -5.20 8.36
CA ASP A 127 -7.52 -6.39 8.16
C ASP A 127 -7.87 -6.64 6.68
N ASN A 128 -7.68 -5.63 5.81
CA ASN A 128 -8.11 -5.67 4.40
C ASN A 128 -6.96 -5.75 3.39
N TYR A 129 -5.79 -6.21 3.83
CA TYR A 129 -4.61 -6.35 2.97
C TYR A 129 -4.38 -7.79 2.55
N TYR A 130 -4.12 -7.96 1.26
CA TYR A 130 -3.86 -9.24 0.63
C TYR A 130 -2.58 -9.17 -0.18
N VAL A 131 -1.88 -10.29 -0.31
CA VAL A 131 -0.77 -10.46 -1.25
C VAL A 131 -1.27 -10.20 -2.67
N VAL A 132 -0.48 -9.49 -3.47
CA VAL A 132 -0.78 -9.29 -4.90
C VAL A 132 -0.21 -10.43 -5.71
N GLU A 133 -1.05 -11.04 -6.55
CA GLU A 133 -0.71 -12.11 -7.50
C GLU A 133 -1.03 -11.78 -8.96
#